data_AF-A0A1Z9F2J3-F1
#
_entry.id   AF-A0A1Z9F2J3-F1
#
_cell.length_a   1.000
_cell.length_b   1.000
_cell.length_c   1.000
_cell.angle_alpha   90.00
_cell.angle_beta   90.00
_cell.angle_gamma   90.00
#
_symmetry.space_group_name_H-M   'P 1'
#
loop_
_entity.id
_entity.type
_entity.pdbx_description
1 polymer ?
#
loop_
_entity_poly.entity_id
_entity_poly.type
_entity_poly.pdbx_seq_one_letter_code
_entity_poly.pdbx_strand_id
1 'polypeptide(L)'
;MKYINDIDKEICKSDEGGMAKGQLMKISKQAGELAEKIQNGMNLDAWVQDKISKAEHFIEAAYDFMMYSETEASKTQADKPGPKDPRRTPAPKKDQKKGSKKNKPDSAKDDKGKITFNKSTTERLKKKVEEHNKKGKGSKATLGMLKAVYRRGAGAYSTSHAPKMSRDGWAMARVNAFLTLLRTGRPSNSGYKQDNDLLPKGHPRSSK
;
A
#
# COMPACT_ATOMS: atom_id res chain seq x y z
N MET A 1 -37.92 34.94 -18.80
CA MET A 1 -37.17 33.78 -18.26
C MET A 1 -35.87 34.27 -17.64
N LYS A 2 -35.86 34.42 -16.30
CA LYS A 2 -34.74 34.83 -15.45
C LYS A 2 -34.27 33.60 -14.67
N TYR A 3 -33.39 32.72 -15.18
CA TYR A 3 -32.89 31.58 -14.37
C TYR A 3 -31.55 30.99 -14.89
N ILE A 4 -30.68 31.79 -15.51
CA ILE A 4 -29.36 31.28 -15.99
C ILE A 4 -28.15 32.10 -15.47
N ASN A 5 -28.36 33.24 -14.78
CA ASN A 5 -27.25 34.15 -14.45
C ASN A 5 -26.75 34.11 -12.99
N ASP A 6 -27.30 33.26 -12.12
CA ASP A 6 -26.95 33.28 -10.68
C ASP A 6 -26.02 32.13 -10.26
N ILE A 7 -25.73 31.14 -11.13
CA ILE A 7 -24.79 30.04 -10.80
C ILE A 7 -23.32 30.47 -10.98
N ASP A 8 -23.05 31.50 -11.79
CA ASP A 8 -21.69 32.01 -12.01
C ASP A 8 -21.21 33.00 -10.92
N LYS A 9 -22.06 33.36 -9.95
CA LYS A 9 -21.78 34.42 -8.96
C LYS A 9 -21.31 33.94 -7.59
N GLU A 10 -21.14 32.64 -7.38
CA GLU A 10 -20.56 32.07 -6.16
C GLU A 10 -19.11 31.54 -6.36
N ILE A 11 -18.39 32.13 -7.31
CA ILE A 11 -16.97 31.86 -7.56
C ILE A 11 -16.11 32.88 -6.82
N CYS A 12 -16.01 32.76 -5.49
CA CYS A 12 -14.86 33.31 -4.75
C CYS A 12 -14.84 32.87 -3.27
N LYS A 13 -14.33 31.66 -3.01
CA LYS A 13 -13.50 31.41 -1.82
C LYS A 13 -12.32 30.54 -2.25
N SER A 14 -11.13 31.07 -2.04
CA SER A 14 -9.83 30.55 -2.44
C SER A 14 -9.42 29.37 -1.56
N ASP A 15 -10.24 28.34 -1.55
CA ASP A 15 -10.01 27.14 -0.78
C ASP A 15 -9.60 26.09 -1.81
N GLU A 16 -8.49 25.39 -1.60
CA GLU A 16 -7.92 24.41 -2.55
C GLU A 16 -8.97 23.41 -3.10
N GLY A 17 -10.04 23.16 -2.32
CA GLY A 17 -11.20 22.36 -2.72
C GLY A 17 -12.01 22.93 -3.89
N GLY A 18 -12.11 24.25 -4.06
CA GLY A 18 -12.78 24.88 -5.21
C GLY A 18 -12.04 24.65 -6.52
N MET A 19 -10.70 24.73 -6.48
CA MET A 19 -9.84 24.46 -7.64
C MET A 19 -9.90 22.97 -8.03
N ALA A 20 -9.80 22.08 -7.05
CA ALA A 20 -9.90 20.64 -7.28
C ALA A 20 -11.26 20.24 -7.87
N LYS A 21 -12.36 20.82 -7.38
CA LYS A 21 -13.70 20.61 -7.94
C LYS A 21 -13.80 21.04 -9.41
N GLY A 22 -13.24 22.20 -9.76
CA GLY A 22 -13.19 22.68 -11.13
C GLY A 22 -12.39 21.76 -12.05
N GLN A 23 -11.24 21.26 -11.58
CA GLN A 23 -10.44 20.27 -12.31
C GLN A 23 -11.20 18.97 -12.54
N LEU A 24 -11.90 18.44 -11.53
CA LEU A 24 -12.72 17.23 -11.65
C LEU A 24 -13.86 17.38 -12.65
N MET A 25 -14.57 18.51 -12.64
CA MET A 25 -15.62 18.80 -13.62
C MET A 25 -15.07 18.84 -15.05
N LYS A 26 -13.89 19.44 -15.24
CA LYS A 26 -13.23 19.48 -16.54
C LYS A 26 -12.84 18.08 -17.02
N ILE A 27 -12.26 17.26 -16.15
CA ILE A 27 -11.93 15.86 -16.45
C ILE A 27 -13.18 15.06 -16.82
N SER A 28 -14.26 15.19 -16.05
CA SER A 28 -15.53 14.50 -16.31
C SER A 28 -16.10 14.84 -17.68
N LYS A 29 -16.14 16.14 -18.02
CA LYS A 29 -16.61 16.60 -19.35
C LYS A 29 -15.75 16.01 -20.48
N GLN A 30 -14.43 16.12 -20.37
CA GLN A 30 -13.52 15.62 -21.40
C GLN A 30 -13.57 14.09 -21.54
N ALA A 31 -13.72 13.38 -20.43
CA ALA A 31 -13.86 11.93 -20.43
C ALA A 31 -15.17 11.48 -21.12
N GLY A 32 -16.27 12.19 -20.91
CA GLY A 32 -17.54 11.93 -21.61
C GLY A 32 -17.44 12.09 -23.13
N GLU A 33 -16.89 13.21 -23.58
CA GLU A 33 -16.66 13.48 -25.01
C GLU A 33 -15.73 12.41 -25.65
N LEU A 34 -14.73 11.95 -24.91
CA LEU A 34 -13.83 10.90 -25.36
C LEU A 34 -14.54 9.53 -25.44
N ALA A 35 -15.35 9.19 -24.44
CA ALA A 35 -16.12 7.94 -24.41
C ALA A 35 -17.11 7.85 -25.58
N GLU A 36 -17.83 8.94 -25.90
CA GLU A 36 -18.72 9.01 -27.07
C GLU A 36 -17.94 8.79 -28.38
N LYS A 37 -16.78 9.43 -28.53
CA LYS A 37 -15.93 9.25 -29.72
C LYS A 37 -15.45 7.82 -29.89
N ILE A 38 -15.10 7.15 -28.79
CA ILE A 38 -14.67 5.74 -28.78
C ILE A 38 -15.84 4.82 -29.16
N GLN A 39 -17.03 5.06 -28.61
CA GLN A 39 -18.24 4.30 -28.95
C GLN A 39 -18.62 4.41 -30.43
N ASN A 40 -18.35 5.56 -31.06
CA ASN A 40 -18.56 5.78 -32.49
C ASN A 40 -17.49 5.12 -33.39
N GLY A 41 -16.71 4.17 -32.88
CA GLY A 41 -15.77 3.36 -33.66
C GLY A 41 -14.41 4.01 -33.90
N MET A 42 -14.03 5.02 -33.11
CA MET A 42 -12.70 5.61 -33.18
C MET A 42 -11.62 4.58 -32.81
N ASN A 43 -10.64 4.39 -33.69
CA ASN A 43 -9.46 3.59 -33.39
C ASN A 43 -8.57 4.33 -32.37
N LEU A 44 -8.38 3.72 -31.20
CA LEU A 44 -7.53 4.27 -30.14
C LEU A 44 -6.07 3.97 -30.42
N ASP A 45 -5.25 5.02 -30.52
CA ASP A 45 -3.81 4.87 -30.43
C ASP A 45 -3.43 4.33 -29.03
N ALA A 46 -2.48 3.39 -29.00
CA ALA A 46 -1.99 2.77 -27.78
C ALA A 46 -1.49 3.80 -26.75
N TRP A 47 -0.90 4.93 -27.21
CA TRP A 47 -0.47 5.98 -26.27
C TRP A 47 -1.67 6.65 -25.58
N VAL A 48 -2.80 6.83 -26.28
CA VAL A 48 -4.02 7.43 -25.74
C VAL A 48 -4.63 6.50 -24.70
N GLN A 49 -4.70 5.20 -25.00
CA GLN A 49 -5.18 4.20 -24.05
C GLN A 49 -4.33 4.16 -22.76
N ASP A 50 -3.00 4.21 -22.87
CA ASP A 50 -2.10 4.28 -21.71
C ASP A 50 -2.38 5.52 -20.82
N LYS A 51 -2.71 6.67 -21.42
CA LYS A 51 -3.07 7.87 -20.64
C LYS A 51 -4.41 7.73 -19.95
N ILE A 52 -5.40 7.14 -20.61
CA ILE A 52 -6.72 6.87 -20.02
C ILE A 52 -6.56 5.96 -18.79
N SER A 53 -5.83 4.84 -18.92
CA SER A 53 -5.60 3.92 -17.80
C SER A 53 -4.81 4.57 -16.65
N LYS A 54 -3.86 5.47 -16.94
CA LYS A 54 -3.15 6.23 -15.90
C LYS A 54 -4.09 7.20 -15.18
N ALA A 55 -4.92 7.94 -15.93
CA ALA A 55 -5.87 8.88 -15.37
C ALA A 55 -6.91 8.17 -14.49
N GLU A 56 -7.48 7.06 -14.99
CA GLU A 56 -8.38 6.18 -14.25
C GLU A 56 -7.77 5.77 -12.89
N HIS A 57 -6.56 5.21 -12.90
CA HIS A 57 -5.90 4.77 -11.68
C HIS A 57 -5.67 5.91 -10.66
N PHE A 58 -5.39 7.14 -11.12
CA PHE A 58 -5.22 8.28 -10.20
C PHE A 58 -6.55 8.79 -9.64
N ILE A 59 -7.59 8.86 -10.48
CA ILE A 59 -8.94 9.29 -10.05
C ILE A 59 -9.54 8.26 -9.09
N GLU A 60 -9.41 6.97 -9.39
CA GLU A 60 -9.84 5.88 -8.51
C GLU A 60 -9.12 5.95 -7.16
N ALA A 61 -7.79 6.12 -7.15
CA ALA A 61 -7.03 6.24 -5.90
C ALA A 61 -7.46 7.44 -5.03
N ALA A 62 -7.80 8.58 -5.65
CA ALA A 62 -8.30 9.76 -4.95
C ALA A 62 -9.74 9.54 -4.45
N TYR A 63 -10.60 8.95 -5.28
CA TYR A 63 -11.97 8.59 -4.91
C TYR A 63 -12.00 7.61 -3.74
N ASP A 64 -11.21 6.54 -3.80
CA ASP A 64 -11.03 5.55 -2.73
C ASP A 64 -10.39 6.11 -1.46
N PHE A 65 -9.72 7.24 -1.53
CA PHE A 65 -9.22 7.93 -0.34
C PHE A 65 -10.34 8.72 0.34
N MET A 66 -11.17 9.42 -0.45
CA MET A 66 -12.19 10.36 0.05
C MET A 66 -13.54 9.71 0.35
N MET A 67 -13.99 8.81 -0.51
CA MET A 67 -15.35 8.24 -0.52
C MET A 67 -15.42 6.83 0.07
N TYR A 68 -14.28 6.29 0.49
CA TYR A 68 -14.20 5.04 1.24
C TYR A 68 -14.76 5.23 2.63
N SER A 69 -16.08 5.08 2.73
CA SER A 69 -16.75 4.89 4.00
C SER A 69 -16.26 3.59 4.66
N GLU A 70 -16.25 3.56 5.99
CA GLU A 70 -15.83 2.42 6.82
C GLU A 70 -16.48 1.06 6.44
N THR A 71 -17.56 1.10 5.64
CA THR A 71 -18.34 -0.03 5.17
C THR A 71 -17.60 -0.88 4.10
N GLU A 72 -16.86 -0.30 3.15
CA GLU A 72 -16.08 -1.08 2.16
C GLU A 72 -14.74 -1.58 2.74
N ALA A 73 -14.30 -1.01 3.85
CA ALA A 73 -13.26 -1.60 4.69
C ALA A 73 -13.66 -2.93 5.32
N SER A 74 -14.95 -3.23 5.38
CA SER A 74 -15.44 -4.53 5.84
C SER A 74 -15.31 -5.63 4.78
N LYS A 75 -15.40 -5.31 3.47
CA LYS A 75 -15.27 -6.31 2.40
C LYS A 75 -13.83 -6.75 2.12
N THR A 76 -12.84 -5.91 2.44
CA THR A 76 -11.40 -6.24 2.38
C THR A 76 -10.79 -6.54 3.75
N GLN A 77 -11.60 -6.53 4.82
CA GLN A 77 -11.12 -6.95 6.14
C GLN A 77 -10.76 -8.42 6.05
N ALA A 78 -9.45 -8.70 6.08
CA ALA A 78 -8.97 -10.05 6.31
C ALA A 78 -9.71 -10.59 7.53
N ASP A 79 -10.46 -11.68 7.31
CA ASP A 79 -11.39 -12.25 8.27
C ASP A 79 -10.73 -12.31 9.64
N LYS A 80 -11.19 -11.48 10.59
CA LYS A 80 -10.50 -11.30 11.87
C LYS A 80 -10.57 -12.64 12.60
N PRO A 81 -9.42 -13.27 12.90
CA PRO A 81 -9.44 -14.59 13.52
C PRO A 81 -10.19 -14.51 14.85
N GLY A 82 -11.28 -15.26 14.95
CA GLY A 82 -12.06 -15.38 16.17
C GLY A 82 -11.23 -15.97 17.32
N PRO A 83 -11.74 -15.97 18.56
CA PRO A 83 -10.96 -16.39 19.72
C PRO A 83 -10.31 -17.78 19.61
N LYS A 84 -10.99 -18.72 18.94
CA LYS A 84 -10.57 -20.12 18.74
C LYS A 84 -9.93 -20.40 17.37
N ASP A 85 -9.62 -19.36 16.59
CA ASP A 85 -9.06 -19.52 15.26
C ASP A 85 -7.62 -20.07 15.32
N PRO A 86 -7.28 -21.12 14.54
CA PRO A 86 -5.95 -21.71 14.55
C PRO A 86 -4.83 -20.74 14.12
N ARG A 87 -5.16 -19.61 13.48
CA ARG A 87 -4.22 -18.50 13.17
C ARG A 87 -3.70 -17.78 14.41
N ARG A 88 -4.38 -17.91 15.56
CA ARG A 88 -3.95 -17.34 16.86
C ARG A 88 -3.08 -18.31 17.66
N THR A 89 -2.93 -19.55 17.22
CA THR A 89 -2.11 -20.54 17.91
C THR A 89 -0.63 -20.16 17.81
N PRO A 90 0.07 -19.99 18.95
CA PRO A 90 1.51 -19.76 18.94
C PRO A 90 2.27 -20.91 18.27
N ALA A 91 3.42 -20.59 17.67
CA ALA A 91 4.31 -21.63 17.16
C ALA A 91 4.68 -22.63 18.28
N PRO A 92 5.01 -23.90 17.93
CA PRO A 92 5.53 -24.86 18.90
C PRO A 92 6.66 -24.27 19.75
N LYS A 93 6.77 -24.61 21.04
CA LYS A 93 7.76 -24.02 21.97
C LYS A 93 9.19 -24.01 21.42
N LYS A 94 9.60 -25.09 20.74
CA LYS A 94 10.91 -25.22 20.07
C LYS A 94 11.19 -24.13 19.00
N ASP A 95 10.12 -23.58 18.43
CA ASP A 95 10.17 -22.53 17.43
C ASP A 95 9.98 -21.14 18.07
N GLN A 96 9.57 -21.01 19.33
CA GLN A 96 9.45 -19.69 19.95
C GLN A 96 10.84 -19.08 20.20
N LYS A 97 11.15 -17.95 19.54
CA LYS A 97 12.46 -17.29 19.59
C LYS A 97 12.31 -15.82 19.99
N LYS A 98 12.88 -15.45 21.14
CA LYS A 98 13.00 -14.06 21.60
C LYS A 98 14.43 -13.57 21.37
N GLY A 99 14.64 -12.71 20.37
CA GLY A 99 16.00 -12.26 20.03
C GLY A 99 16.91 -13.38 19.52
N SER A 100 18.17 -13.05 19.24
CA SER A 100 19.26 -14.01 19.14
C SER A 100 20.58 -13.32 19.50
N LYS A 101 21.63 -14.10 19.82
CA LYS A 101 22.98 -13.55 20.06
C LYS A 101 23.47 -12.71 18.87
N LYS A 102 23.12 -13.13 17.65
CA LYS A 102 23.47 -12.47 16.38
C LYS A 102 22.59 -11.25 16.07
N ASN A 103 21.29 -11.30 16.40
CA ASN A 103 20.34 -10.21 16.23
C ASN A 103 19.65 -9.95 17.58
N LYS A 104 20.25 -9.04 18.36
CA LYS A 104 19.80 -8.68 19.71
C LYS A 104 18.32 -8.27 19.73
N PRO A 105 17.65 -8.31 20.90
CA PRO A 105 16.36 -7.66 21.08
C PRO A 105 16.37 -6.24 20.49
N ASP A 106 15.25 -5.82 19.92
CA ASP A 106 15.04 -4.50 19.31
C ASP A 106 15.92 -4.15 18.11
N SER A 107 16.68 -5.11 17.56
CA SER A 107 17.49 -4.89 16.36
C SER A 107 16.69 -4.51 15.11
N ALA A 108 15.36 -4.59 15.16
CA ALA A 108 14.44 -4.21 14.08
C ALA A 108 13.51 -3.07 14.49
N LYS A 109 13.86 -2.28 15.52
CA LYS A 109 13.11 -1.09 15.92
C LYS A 109 13.02 -0.06 14.79
N ASP A 110 14.05 0.03 13.97
CA ASP A 110 14.11 0.90 12.79
C ASP A 110 14.77 0.18 11.60
N ASP A 111 14.94 0.90 10.50
CA ASP A 111 15.63 0.44 9.29
C ASP A 111 17.17 0.53 9.37
N LYS A 112 17.71 1.05 10.47
CA LYS A 112 19.15 1.25 10.71
C LYS A 112 19.78 0.13 11.54
N GLY A 113 18.96 -0.75 12.12
CA GLY A 113 19.41 -1.88 12.90
C GLY A 113 20.43 -2.77 12.18
N LYS A 114 21.50 -3.16 12.89
CA LYS A 114 22.54 -4.09 12.40
C LYS A 114 21.99 -5.52 12.34
N ILE A 115 21.09 -5.79 11.39
CA ILE A 115 20.47 -7.10 11.19
C ILE A 115 21.29 -7.90 10.17
N THR A 116 21.71 -9.09 10.59
CA THR A 116 22.46 -10.03 9.75
C THR A 116 21.69 -11.34 9.58
N PHE A 117 21.54 -11.75 8.32
CA PHE A 117 20.92 -13.02 7.94
C PHE A 117 21.95 -13.91 7.24
N ASN A 118 21.54 -15.14 6.86
CA ASN A 118 22.34 -15.94 5.94
C ASN A 118 22.40 -15.28 4.55
N LYS A 119 23.31 -15.78 3.70
CA LYS A 119 23.51 -15.26 2.34
C LYS A 119 22.23 -15.34 1.51
N SER A 120 21.56 -16.50 1.49
CA SER A 120 20.35 -16.74 0.69
C SER A 120 19.22 -15.75 1.00
N THR A 121 18.87 -15.56 2.28
CA THR A 121 17.85 -14.59 2.70
C THR A 121 18.26 -13.16 2.34
N THR A 122 19.53 -12.80 2.53
CA THR A 122 20.01 -11.46 2.21
C THR A 122 19.91 -11.17 0.70
N GLU A 123 20.27 -12.13 -0.14
CA GLU A 123 20.17 -11.99 -1.60
C GLU A 123 18.71 -11.93 -2.07
N ARG A 124 17.81 -12.73 -1.49
CA ARG A 124 16.37 -12.62 -1.77
C ARG A 124 15.80 -11.25 -1.43
N LEU A 125 16.23 -10.68 -0.30
CA LEU A 125 15.82 -9.33 0.10
C LEU A 125 16.35 -8.26 -0.85
N LYS A 126 17.64 -8.35 -1.25
CA LYS A 126 18.22 -7.44 -2.25
C LYS A 126 17.47 -7.52 -3.58
N LYS A 127 17.23 -8.72 -4.09
CA LYS A 127 16.47 -8.93 -5.33
C LYS A 127 15.09 -8.27 -5.27
N LYS A 128 14.37 -8.40 -4.16
CA LYS A 128 13.07 -7.73 -3.96
C LYS A 128 13.18 -6.20 -3.96
N VAL A 129 14.22 -5.64 -3.34
CA VAL A 129 14.47 -4.19 -3.38
C VAL A 129 14.69 -3.74 -4.82
N GLU A 130 15.53 -4.44 -5.57
CA GLU A 130 15.82 -4.13 -6.97
C GLU A 130 14.57 -4.22 -7.84
N GLU A 131 13.82 -5.33 -7.75
CA GLU A 131 12.58 -5.54 -8.51
C GLU A 131 11.52 -4.46 -8.20
N HIS A 132 11.39 -4.06 -6.94
CA HIS A 132 10.48 -2.99 -6.53
C HIS A 132 10.92 -1.65 -7.09
N ASN A 133 12.19 -1.27 -6.88
CA ASN A 133 12.71 0.03 -7.29
C ASN A 133 12.79 0.18 -8.81
N LYS A 134 13.05 -0.90 -9.57
CA LYS A 134 13.06 -0.89 -11.04
C LYS A 134 11.69 -0.52 -11.64
N LYS A 135 10.59 -0.81 -10.94
CA LYS A 135 9.24 -0.47 -11.42
C LYS A 135 8.93 1.04 -11.36
N GLY A 136 9.72 1.83 -10.64
CA GLY A 136 9.63 3.29 -10.62
C GLY A 136 8.32 3.88 -10.03
N LYS A 137 7.48 3.06 -9.39
CA LYS A 137 6.18 3.49 -8.82
C LYS A 137 6.23 3.51 -7.30
N GLY A 138 5.69 4.56 -6.71
CA GLY A 138 5.57 4.73 -5.25
C GLY A 138 6.90 5.01 -4.55
N SER A 139 6.93 4.77 -3.25
CA SER A 139 8.11 4.97 -2.40
C SER A 139 9.17 3.90 -2.63
N LYS A 140 10.45 4.30 -2.64
CA LYS A 140 11.58 3.38 -2.79
C LYS A 140 11.74 2.48 -1.56
N ALA A 141 12.10 1.23 -1.81
CA ALA A 141 12.49 0.29 -0.76
C ALA A 141 14.01 0.34 -0.53
N THR A 142 14.44 0.14 0.72
CA THR A 142 15.85 -0.07 1.06
C THR A 142 16.06 -1.46 1.65
N LEU A 143 17.30 -1.97 1.58
CA LEU A 143 17.63 -3.25 2.18
C LEU A 143 17.45 -3.25 3.71
N GLY A 144 17.72 -2.11 4.37
CA GLY A 144 17.51 -1.95 5.82
C GLY A 144 16.04 -2.13 6.20
N MET A 145 15.13 -1.46 5.47
CA MET A 145 13.68 -1.61 5.67
C MET A 145 13.25 -3.07 5.54
N LEU A 146 13.62 -3.75 4.44
CA LEU A 146 13.16 -5.12 4.24
C LEU A 146 13.77 -6.11 5.23
N LYS A 147 15.00 -5.87 5.70
CA LYS A 147 15.60 -6.65 6.79
C LYS A 147 14.83 -6.48 8.10
N ALA A 148 14.45 -5.25 8.44
CA ALA A 148 13.65 -4.96 9.63
C ALA A 148 12.27 -5.64 9.55
N VAL A 149 11.55 -5.48 8.43
CA VAL A 149 10.25 -6.12 8.20
C VAL A 149 10.35 -7.65 8.26
N TYR A 150 11.35 -8.24 7.60
CA TYR A 150 11.60 -9.68 7.67
C TYR A 150 11.81 -10.12 9.12
N ARG A 151 12.66 -9.40 9.88
CA ARG A 151 12.97 -9.74 11.28
C ARG A 151 11.73 -9.65 12.17
N ARG A 152 10.89 -8.63 11.99
CA ARG A 152 9.61 -8.44 12.69
C ARG A 152 8.63 -9.55 12.36
N GLY A 153 8.47 -9.90 11.08
CA GLY A 153 7.64 -11.02 10.63
C GLY A 153 8.10 -12.34 11.24
N ALA A 154 9.40 -12.63 11.17
CA ALA A 154 10.00 -13.82 11.77
C ALA A 154 9.83 -13.87 13.29
N GLY A 155 9.77 -12.71 13.98
CA GLY A 155 9.46 -12.62 15.41
C GLY A 155 7.98 -12.88 15.71
N ALA A 156 7.07 -12.25 14.96
CA ALA A 156 5.63 -12.42 15.11
C ALA A 156 5.17 -13.88 14.92
N TYR A 157 5.87 -14.65 14.09
CA TYR A 157 5.62 -16.08 13.93
C TYR A 157 5.66 -16.85 15.26
N SER A 158 6.50 -16.43 16.21
CA SER A 158 6.59 -17.09 17.52
C SER A 158 5.33 -16.92 18.37
N THR A 159 4.53 -15.88 18.14
CA THR A 159 3.28 -15.62 18.88
C THR A 159 2.04 -16.07 18.11
N SER A 160 2.04 -15.94 16.77
CA SER A 160 0.91 -16.28 15.91
C SER A 160 1.33 -16.38 14.45
N HIS A 161 0.76 -17.32 13.70
CA HIS A 161 0.98 -17.42 12.25
C HIS A 161 -0.18 -18.12 11.54
N ALA A 162 -0.24 -18.02 10.20
CA ALA A 162 -1.18 -18.80 9.42
C ALA A 162 -0.87 -20.31 9.53
N PRO A 163 -1.89 -21.19 9.63
CA PRO A 163 -1.69 -22.63 9.63
C PRO A 163 -0.82 -23.10 8.46
N LYS A 164 0.01 -24.12 8.70
CA LYS A 164 0.92 -24.73 7.70
C LYS A 164 1.96 -23.77 7.08
N MET A 165 2.14 -22.57 7.65
CA MET A 165 3.15 -21.61 7.20
C MET A 165 4.50 -21.86 7.89
N SER A 166 5.61 -21.72 7.16
CA SER A 166 6.96 -21.68 7.76
C SER A 166 7.31 -20.26 8.25
N ARG A 167 8.28 -20.14 9.16
CA ARG A 167 8.75 -18.83 9.64
C ARG A 167 9.30 -17.94 8.52
N ASP A 168 10.08 -18.51 7.59
CA ASP A 168 10.59 -17.76 6.44
C ASP A 168 9.45 -17.31 5.53
N GLY A 169 8.50 -18.21 5.24
CA GLY A 169 7.31 -17.88 4.44
C GLY A 169 6.49 -16.75 5.05
N TRP A 170 6.27 -16.80 6.37
CA TRP A 170 5.55 -15.75 7.10
C TRP A 170 6.28 -14.40 7.07
N ALA A 171 7.60 -14.41 7.32
CA ALA A 171 8.43 -13.21 7.23
C ALA A 171 8.40 -12.62 5.81
N MET A 172 8.34 -13.46 4.79
CA MET A 172 8.36 -13.03 3.40
C MET A 172 7.02 -12.56 2.86
N ALA A 173 5.92 -13.16 3.30
CA ALA A 173 4.58 -12.63 3.08
C ALA A 173 4.48 -11.20 3.63
N ARG A 174 5.02 -10.95 4.83
CA ARG A 174 5.05 -9.61 5.42
C ARG A 174 5.88 -8.62 4.62
N VAL A 175 7.05 -9.01 4.12
CA VAL A 175 7.87 -8.17 3.22
C VAL A 175 7.12 -7.86 1.92
N ASN A 176 6.41 -8.82 1.34
CA ASN A 176 5.62 -8.57 0.14
C ASN A 176 4.47 -7.58 0.41
N ALA A 177 3.81 -7.69 1.57
CA ALA A 177 2.79 -6.73 1.98
C ALA A 177 3.36 -5.31 2.15
N PHE A 178 4.54 -5.19 2.76
CA PHE A 178 5.25 -3.92 2.90
C PHE A 178 5.63 -3.30 1.55
N LEU A 179 6.12 -4.10 0.61
CA LEU A 179 6.44 -3.64 -0.75
C LEU A 179 5.21 -3.17 -1.51
N THR A 180 4.08 -3.89 -1.37
CA THR A 180 2.81 -3.41 -1.93
C THR A 180 2.42 -2.06 -1.32
N LEU A 181 2.49 -1.92 0.00
CA LEU A 181 2.23 -0.66 0.70
C LEU A 181 3.10 0.48 0.15
N LEU A 182 4.41 0.27 0.03
CA LEU A 182 5.33 1.26 -0.54
C LEU A 182 4.97 1.66 -1.97
N ARG A 183 4.51 0.71 -2.78
CA ARG A 183 4.23 0.92 -4.21
C ARG A 183 2.93 1.68 -4.45
N THR A 184 1.88 1.34 -3.70
CA THR A 184 0.51 1.83 -3.95
C THR A 184 0.08 2.91 -2.96
N GLY A 185 0.85 3.14 -1.89
CA GLY A 185 0.44 3.99 -0.77
C GLY A 185 -0.56 3.33 0.18
N ARG A 186 -1.08 2.14 -0.16
CA ARG A 186 -2.15 1.45 0.57
C ARG A 186 -1.83 -0.03 0.75
N PRO A 187 -2.06 -0.60 1.94
CA PRO A 187 -1.82 -2.02 2.14
C PRO A 187 -2.95 -2.84 1.49
N SER A 188 -2.64 -4.05 1.00
CA SER A 188 -3.68 -4.98 0.52
C SER A 188 -4.66 -5.40 1.63
N ASN A 189 -4.21 -5.36 2.88
CA ASN A 189 -5.04 -5.56 4.06
C ASN A 189 -5.02 -4.28 4.89
N SER A 190 -6.17 -3.63 5.05
CA SER A 190 -6.31 -2.38 5.83
C SER A 190 -5.84 -2.50 7.29
N GLY A 191 -5.84 -3.71 7.85
CA GLY A 191 -5.34 -4.01 9.18
C GLY A 191 -3.81 -4.05 9.30
N TYR A 192 -3.07 -4.02 8.19
CA TYR A 192 -1.61 -3.97 8.21
C TYR A 192 -1.11 -2.57 8.54
N LYS A 193 -0.57 -2.41 9.76
CA LYS A 193 -0.10 -1.13 10.32
C LYS A 193 1.26 -1.22 11.02
N GLN A 194 1.74 -2.44 11.25
CA GLN A 194 2.83 -2.75 12.19
C GLN A 194 4.23 -2.33 11.69
N ASP A 195 4.35 -1.91 10.43
CA ASP A 195 5.61 -1.48 9.83
C ASP A 195 5.53 -0.06 9.25
N ASN A 196 4.48 0.69 9.61
CA ASN A 196 4.28 2.06 9.12
C ASN A 196 5.38 3.03 9.58
N ASP A 197 6.01 2.73 10.72
CA ASP A 197 7.15 3.45 11.26
C ASP A 197 8.44 3.27 10.44
N LEU A 198 8.46 2.30 9.51
CA LEU A 198 9.58 2.12 8.59
C LEU A 198 9.40 2.92 7.30
N LEU A 199 8.22 3.46 7.03
CA LEU A 199 7.93 4.17 5.78
C LEU A 199 8.72 5.49 5.66
N PRO A 200 8.94 6.02 4.45
CA PRO A 200 9.49 7.36 4.25
C PRO A 200 8.52 8.44 4.75
N LYS A 201 9.04 9.61 5.14
CA LYS A 201 8.21 10.72 5.67
C LYS A 201 7.07 11.14 4.74
N GLY A 202 7.32 11.22 3.43
CA GLY A 202 6.30 11.61 2.44
C GLY A 202 5.28 10.51 2.10
N HIS A 203 5.30 9.35 2.76
CA HIS A 203 4.35 8.29 2.47
C HIS A 203 3.00 8.54 3.19
N PRO A 204 1.83 8.37 2.55
CA PRO A 204 0.52 8.70 3.14
C PRO A 204 0.19 8.01 4.47
N ARG A 205 0.79 6.84 4.70
CA ARG A 205 0.62 6.04 5.93
C ARG A 205 1.83 6.06 6.86
N SER A 206 2.80 6.94 6.61
CA SER A 206 3.97 7.09 7.47
C SER A 206 3.55 7.53 8.86
N SER A 207 4.26 7.04 9.88
CA SER A 207 4.11 7.51 11.26
C SER A 207 5.32 8.32 11.73
N LYS A 208 6.09 8.89 10.79
CA LYS A 208 7.28 9.72 11.03
C LYS A 208 7.02 11.19 10.79
#